data_AF-A0A2K4WZX4-F1
#
_entry.id   AF-A0A2K4WZX4-F1
#
_cell.length_a   1.000
_cell.length_b   1.000
_cell.length_c   1.000
_cell.angle_alpha   90.00
_cell.angle_beta   90.00
_cell.angle_gamma   90.00
#
_symmetry.space_group_name_H-M   'P 1'
#
loop_
_entity.id
_entity.type
_entity.pdbx_description
1 polymer ?
#
loop_
_entity_poly.entity_id
_entity_poly.type
_entity_poly.pdbx_seq_one_letter_code
_entity_poly.pdbx_strand_id
1 'polypeptide(L)'
;MILQKIATRFRDYQHQVSVACGQAGYARKALDEEEGRLIRSVFETSNWAPARPTLVFIGELAIGLTIYEQTADKEVVYIDGKYLPVSEARKLRPGLWSGIRAARYQVITDRAPTKRLCLRAYSPYHLVDWTQTWTEQNVSLSKQIDEIVHSLISSATSLGPRLAEAHREADLERKRWEEERRIAQLEYQRSLVIKTRKDALHDLLSIIEKWSVDRKVEDFFDDIINRSSDLSEEARSELLNKVQEGRNLIGSVDSVDALMAWVSPPPLLSE
;
A
#
# COMPACT_ATOMS: atom_id res chain seq x y z
N MET A 1 -13.27 32.95 14.71
CA MET A 1 -12.77 33.96 13.75
C MET A 1 -11.25 34.19 13.93
N ILE A 2 -10.44 33.12 13.98
CA ILE A 2 -8.98 33.20 14.21
C ILE A 2 -8.18 33.02 12.90
N LEU A 3 -8.59 32.10 12.03
CA LEU A 3 -8.03 31.94 10.68
C LEU A 3 -8.10 33.23 9.87
N GLN A 4 -9.21 33.97 9.98
CA GLN A 4 -9.36 35.26 9.31
C GLN A 4 -8.33 36.28 9.81
N LYS A 5 -8.09 36.35 11.13
CA LYS A 5 -7.08 37.25 11.70
C LYS A 5 -5.67 36.87 11.25
N ILE A 6 -5.35 35.58 11.27
CA ILE A 6 -4.08 35.06 10.76
C ILE A 6 -3.92 35.40 9.27
N ALA A 7 -4.97 35.20 8.47
CA ALA A 7 -4.94 35.50 7.03
C ALA A 7 -4.79 37.00 6.75
N THR A 8 -5.45 37.87 7.52
CA THR A 8 -5.25 39.33 7.42
C THR A 8 -3.80 39.68 7.76
N ARG A 9 -3.24 39.13 8.84
CA ARG A 9 -1.84 39.40 9.19
C ARG A 9 -0.84 38.93 8.16
N PHE A 10 -1.01 37.74 7.59
CA PHE A 10 -0.17 37.32 6.47
C PHE A 10 -0.28 38.26 5.27
N ARG A 11 -1.48 38.77 4.98
CA ARG A 11 -1.69 39.75 3.91
C ARG A 11 -0.98 41.09 4.18
N ASP A 12 -0.93 41.54 5.43
CA ASP A 12 -0.17 42.73 5.83
C ASP A 12 1.33 42.58 5.47
N TYR A 13 1.87 41.35 5.58
CA TYR A 13 3.22 40.97 5.16
C TYR A 13 3.33 40.54 3.68
N GLN A 14 2.32 40.80 2.85
CA GLN A 14 2.29 40.42 1.44
C GLN A 14 2.38 38.91 1.16
N HIS A 15 1.91 38.08 2.10
CA HIS A 15 1.80 36.63 1.94
C HIS A 15 0.36 36.20 1.65
N GLN A 16 0.20 35.22 0.75
CA GLN A 16 -1.12 34.76 0.31
C GLN A 16 -1.60 33.58 1.16
N VAL A 17 -2.86 33.60 1.58
CA VAL A 17 -3.52 32.45 2.20
C VAL A 17 -4.57 31.91 1.24
N SER A 18 -4.57 30.59 1.01
CA SER A 18 -5.51 29.93 0.11
C SER A 18 -5.90 28.55 0.64
N VAL A 19 -6.99 28.00 0.15
CA VAL A 19 -7.31 26.58 0.32
C VAL A 19 -6.75 25.85 -0.88
N ALA A 20 -6.00 24.77 -0.66
CA ALA A 20 -5.31 24.06 -1.74
C ALA A 20 -6.26 23.70 -2.90
N CYS A 21 -5.82 23.97 -4.13
CA CYS A 21 -6.48 23.42 -5.31
C CYS A 21 -6.10 21.95 -5.45
N GLY A 22 -7.04 21.08 -5.83
CA GLY A 22 -6.85 19.62 -5.81
C GLY A 22 -5.74 19.07 -6.71
N GLN A 23 -5.12 19.91 -7.54
CA GLN A 23 -4.09 19.50 -8.51
C GLN A 23 -2.65 19.76 -8.06
N ALA A 24 -2.43 20.42 -6.92
CA ALA A 24 -1.10 20.94 -6.56
C ALA A 24 -0.25 20.00 -5.67
N GLY A 25 -0.65 18.73 -5.50
CA GLY A 25 0.16 17.74 -4.77
C GLY A 25 0.37 18.00 -3.27
N TYR A 26 -0.34 18.98 -2.69
CA TYR A 26 -0.25 19.31 -1.27
C TYR A 26 -1.08 18.34 -0.43
N ALA A 27 -0.41 17.62 0.46
CA ALA A 27 -1.06 16.70 1.39
C ALA A 27 -1.31 17.39 2.74
N ARG A 28 -2.51 17.17 3.30
CA ARG A 28 -2.74 17.46 4.72
C ARG A 28 -1.97 16.42 5.53
N LYS A 29 -1.12 16.86 6.45
CA LYS A 29 -0.50 15.96 7.42
C LYS A 29 -1.54 15.50 8.44
N ALA A 30 -1.57 14.20 8.76
CA ALA A 30 -2.45 13.68 9.79
C ALA A 30 -2.05 14.22 11.18
N LEU A 31 -2.99 14.23 12.13
CA LEU A 31 -2.81 14.86 13.44
C LEU A 31 -2.20 13.88 14.46
N ASP A 32 -1.12 13.19 14.16
CA ASP A 32 -0.85 11.86 14.74
C ASP A 32 -0.58 11.82 16.25
N GLU A 33 0.53 12.42 16.72
CA GLU A 33 1.08 12.15 18.06
C GLU A 33 1.15 13.39 18.98
N GLU A 34 0.48 14.48 18.63
CA GLU A 34 0.63 15.75 19.36
C GLU A 34 -0.07 15.78 20.72
N GLU A 35 0.59 16.44 21.69
CA GLU A 35 0.06 16.65 23.04
C GLU A 35 -1.33 17.28 22.99
N GLY A 36 -2.31 16.49 23.44
CA GLY A 36 -3.70 16.90 23.55
C GLY A 36 -4.55 16.71 22.28
N ARG A 37 -4.23 15.76 21.41
CA ARG A 37 -5.13 15.38 20.29
C ARG A 37 -6.28 14.46 20.73
N LEU A 38 -7.44 14.51 20.08
CA LEU A 38 -8.42 13.40 20.11
C LEU A 38 -7.76 12.17 19.48
N ILE A 39 -7.15 11.30 20.28
CA ILE A 39 -6.96 9.90 19.91
C ILE A 39 -8.33 9.27 20.17
N ARG A 40 -9.19 9.26 19.16
CA ARG A 40 -10.41 8.46 19.20
C ARG A 40 -10.03 6.99 19.03
N SER A 41 -10.87 6.10 19.56
CA SER A 41 -10.60 4.66 19.62
C SER A 41 -10.10 4.10 18.27
N VAL A 42 -9.34 3.01 18.31
CA VAL A 42 -8.83 2.29 17.13
C VAL A 42 -9.93 1.93 16.11
N PHE A 43 -11.21 1.99 16.53
CA PHE A 43 -12.39 1.67 15.73
C PHE A 43 -13.13 2.89 15.13
N GLU A 44 -12.80 4.13 15.50
CA GLU A 44 -13.41 5.32 14.90
C GLU A 44 -12.60 5.79 13.67
N THR A 45 -13.02 5.35 12.49
CA THR A 45 -12.29 5.52 11.22
C THR A 45 -12.56 6.83 10.47
N SER A 46 -13.48 7.67 10.93
CA SER A 46 -13.85 8.88 10.19
C SER A 46 -14.19 10.05 11.11
N ASN A 47 -13.20 10.92 11.31
CA ASN A 47 -13.50 12.29 11.67
C ASN A 47 -13.60 13.10 10.38
N TRP A 48 -14.66 13.90 10.27
CA TRP A 48 -14.76 14.93 9.26
C TRP A 48 -13.48 15.78 9.29
N ALA A 49 -12.72 15.75 8.20
CA ALA A 49 -11.60 16.65 7.96
C ALA A 49 -11.98 17.51 6.75
N PRO A 50 -11.64 18.80 6.73
CA PRO A 50 -11.82 19.60 5.52
C PRO A 50 -11.02 18.94 4.39
N ALA A 51 -11.69 18.63 3.28
CA ALA A 51 -11.13 17.86 2.17
C ALA A 51 -9.83 18.45 1.60
N ARG A 52 -9.55 19.74 1.83
CA ARG A 52 -8.38 20.46 1.34
C ARG A 52 -7.63 21.13 2.50
N PRO A 53 -6.28 21.12 2.49
CA PRO A 53 -5.50 21.87 3.46
C PRO A 53 -5.61 23.38 3.23
N THR A 54 -5.61 24.14 4.32
CA THR A 54 -5.42 25.60 4.29
C THR A 54 -3.92 25.84 4.17
N LEU A 55 -3.50 26.64 3.20
CA LEU A 55 -2.11 26.92 2.89
C LEU A 55 -1.82 28.41 3.04
N VAL A 56 -0.60 28.72 3.48
CA VAL A 56 0.01 30.04 3.38
C VAL A 56 1.21 29.94 2.46
N PHE A 57 1.29 30.85 1.49
CA PHE A 57 2.40 30.98 0.57
C PHE A 57 3.33 32.09 1.05
N ILE A 58 4.55 31.72 1.41
CA ILE A 58 5.64 32.62 1.78
C ILE A 58 6.66 32.52 0.66
N GLY A 59 6.59 33.46 -0.29
CA GLY A 59 7.24 33.29 -1.58
C GLY A 59 6.64 32.11 -2.34
N GLU A 60 7.48 31.17 -2.80
CA GLU A 60 7.06 29.95 -3.50
C GLU A 60 6.76 28.78 -2.55
N LEU A 61 7.10 28.92 -1.26
CA LEU A 61 6.94 27.86 -0.28
C LEU A 61 5.52 27.86 0.28
N ALA A 62 4.85 26.70 0.19
CA ALA A 62 3.57 26.48 0.84
C ALA A 62 3.78 25.93 2.27
N ILE A 63 3.07 26.50 3.23
CA ILE A 63 2.96 25.99 4.60
C ILE A 63 1.50 25.65 4.88
N GLY A 64 1.25 24.42 5.29
CA GLY A 64 -0.07 23.97 5.70
C GLY A 64 -0.42 24.45 7.10
N LEU A 65 -1.65 24.94 7.28
CA LEU A 65 -2.20 25.34 8.58
C LEU A 65 -3.38 24.44 8.97
N THR A 66 -3.47 24.10 10.25
CA THR A 66 -4.61 23.39 10.84
C THR A 66 -4.90 23.97 12.21
N ILE A 67 -6.18 24.22 12.49
CA ILE A 67 -6.65 24.60 13.81
C ILE A 67 -7.52 23.48 14.34
N TYR A 68 -7.31 23.11 15.59
CA TYR A 68 -8.08 22.11 16.28
C TYR A 68 -8.24 22.49 17.75
N GLU A 69 -9.19 21.86 18.44
CA GLU A 69 -9.33 22.00 19.89
C GLU A 69 -8.48 20.94 20.58
N GLN A 70 -7.70 21.37 21.58
CA GLN A 70 -6.96 20.47 22.44
C GLN A 70 -7.95 19.65 23.28
N THR A 71 -7.55 18.41 23.54
CA THR A 71 -8.26 17.44 24.35
C THR A 71 -7.33 16.91 25.41
N ALA A 72 -7.90 16.46 26.51
CA ALA A 72 -7.15 15.84 27.58
C ALA A 72 -7.91 14.63 28.06
N ASP A 73 -7.16 13.67 28.56
CA ASP A 73 -7.72 12.52 29.27
C ASP A 73 -8.45 13.04 30.51
N LYS A 74 -9.75 12.79 30.58
CA LYS A 74 -10.61 13.13 31.72
C LYS A 74 -11.28 11.88 32.24
N GLU A 75 -11.28 11.75 33.55
CA GLU A 75 -12.07 10.73 34.21
C GLU A 75 -13.55 11.06 34.05
N VAL A 76 -14.30 10.12 33.49
CA VAL A 76 -15.75 10.20 33.33
C VAL A 76 -16.42 9.02 34.01
N VAL A 77 -17.65 9.24 34.45
CA VAL A 77 -18.50 8.23 35.08
C VAL A 77 -19.87 8.24 34.40
N TYR A 78 -20.42 7.06 34.17
CA TYR A 78 -21.76 6.93 33.62
C TYR A 78 -22.81 7.07 34.72
N ILE A 79 -23.65 8.09 34.62
CA ILE A 79 -24.75 8.37 35.55
C ILE A 79 -26.00 8.67 34.74
N ASP A 80 -27.09 7.96 35.04
CA ASP A 80 -28.44 8.19 34.50
C ASP A 80 -28.49 8.38 32.97
N GLY A 81 -27.80 7.52 32.21
CA GLY A 81 -27.85 7.58 30.75
C GLY A 81 -26.75 8.43 30.09
N LYS A 82 -25.86 9.07 30.86
CA LYS A 82 -24.87 10.01 30.34
C LYS A 82 -23.50 9.81 30.97
N TYR A 83 -22.44 9.99 30.18
CA TYR A 83 -21.08 10.14 30.70
C TYR A 83 -20.87 11.57 31.19
N LEU A 84 -20.51 11.71 32.46
CA LEU A 84 -20.23 13.00 33.09
C LEU A 84 -18.79 13.01 33.61
N PRO A 85 -18.07 14.14 33.50
CA PRO A 85 -16.78 14.30 34.18
C PRO A 85 -16.93 14.00 35.67
N VAL A 86 -15.97 13.26 36.25
CA VAL A 86 -16.00 12.89 37.68
C VAL A 86 -16.16 14.12 38.57
N SER A 87 -15.52 15.24 38.22
CA SER A 87 -15.64 16.50 38.96
C SER A 87 -17.06 17.09 38.96
N GLU A 88 -17.81 16.92 37.87
CA GLU A 88 -19.20 17.38 37.75
C GLU A 88 -20.15 16.40 38.44
N ALA A 89 -19.93 15.10 38.24
CA ALA A 89 -20.69 14.03 38.87
C ALA A 89 -20.55 14.04 40.41
N ARG A 90 -19.39 14.44 40.94
CA ARG A 90 -19.17 14.73 42.37
C ARG A 90 -20.03 15.86 42.91
N LYS A 91 -20.24 16.91 42.11
CA LYS A 91 -21.12 18.04 42.48
C LYS A 91 -22.59 17.65 42.41
N LEU A 92 -22.99 16.89 41.39
CA LEU A 92 -24.37 16.48 41.19
C LEU A 92 -24.86 15.46 42.22
N ARG A 93 -24.00 14.53 42.65
CA ARG A 93 -24.34 13.49 43.63
C ARG A 93 -23.25 13.29 44.68
N PRO A 94 -23.02 14.24 45.60
CA PRO A 94 -21.92 14.17 46.57
C PRO A 94 -21.95 12.92 47.47
N GLY A 95 -23.14 12.45 47.88
CA GLY A 95 -23.31 11.25 48.71
C GLY A 95 -23.14 9.90 47.98
N LEU A 96 -22.90 9.91 46.67
CA LEU A 96 -22.64 8.70 45.88
C LEU A 96 -21.18 8.24 45.96
N TRP A 97 -20.28 9.17 46.34
CA TRP A 97 -18.83 8.99 46.30
C TRP A 97 -18.23 8.48 47.61
N SER A 98 -19.05 8.20 48.61
CA SER A 98 -18.63 7.70 49.93
C SER A 98 -19.21 6.32 50.25
N GLY A 99 -18.42 5.50 50.94
CA GLY A 99 -18.81 4.17 51.42
C GLY A 99 -19.06 3.15 50.30
N ILE A 100 -19.87 2.13 50.62
CA ILE A 100 -20.14 0.95 49.76
C ILE A 100 -20.74 1.34 48.39
N ARG A 101 -21.39 2.51 48.29
CA ARG A 101 -22.04 2.95 47.04
C ARG A 101 -21.04 3.41 45.99
N ALA A 102 -19.86 3.87 46.39
CA ALA A 102 -18.80 4.31 45.48
C ALA A 102 -18.28 3.17 44.59
N ALA A 103 -18.27 1.94 45.12
CA ALA A 103 -17.83 0.74 44.39
C ALA A 103 -18.75 0.34 43.22
N ARG A 104 -19.93 0.95 43.08
CA ARG A 104 -20.92 0.62 42.03
C ARG A 104 -20.72 1.37 40.72
N TYR A 105 -19.81 2.34 40.69
CA TYR A 105 -19.60 3.19 39.52
C TYR A 105 -18.23 2.92 38.93
N GLN A 106 -18.20 2.57 37.64
CA GLN A 106 -16.95 2.42 36.90
C GLN A 106 -16.53 3.79 36.38
N VAL A 107 -15.38 4.26 36.87
CA VAL A 107 -14.69 5.42 36.30
C VAL A 107 -13.88 4.90 35.12
N ILE A 108 -14.04 5.56 33.97
CA ILE A 108 -13.22 5.31 32.80
C ILE A 108 -12.50 6.60 32.41
N THR A 109 -11.39 6.45 31.72
CA THR A 109 -10.67 7.58 31.12
C THR A 109 -11.18 7.79 29.72
N ASP A 110 -11.67 9.00 29.43
CA ASP A 110 -12.13 9.39 28.09
C ASP A 110 -11.47 10.72 27.67
N ARG A 111 -11.22 10.93 26.38
CA ARG A 111 -10.64 12.18 25.88
C ARG A 111 -11.72 13.21 25.62
N ALA A 112 -11.69 14.26 26.42
CA ALA A 112 -12.64 15.35 26.32
C ALA A 112 -11.97 16.65 25.86
N PRO A 113 -12.69 17.52 25.12
CA PRO A 113 -12.22 18.85 24.78
C PRO A 113 -11.85 19.69 26.01
N THR A 114 -10.75 20.44 25.92
CA THR A 114 -10.25 21.32 26.98
C THR A 114 -10.67 22.77 26.79
N LYS A 115 -11.32 23.13 25.68
CA LYS A 115 -11.63 24.52 25.27
C LYS A 115 -10.42 25.38 24.94
N ARG A 116 -9.25 24.76 24.77
CA ARG A 116 -8.02 25.43 24.34
C ARG A 116 -7.82 25.15 22.87
N LEU A 117 -7.61 26.18 22.06
CA LEU A 117 -7.31 26.00 20.65
C LEU A 117 -5.83 25.69 20.44
N CYS A 118 -5.54 24.91 19.42
CA CYS A 118 -4.20 24.67 18.90
C CYS A 118 -4.13 25.14 17.45
N LEU A 119 -3.06 25.84 17.09
CA LEU A 119 -2.68 26.10 15.71
C LEU A 119 -1.47 25.23 15.39
N ARG A 120 -1.55 24.49 14.30
CA ARG A 120 -0.45 23.71 13.77
C ARG A 120 -0.08 24.20 12.38
N ALA A 121 1.21 24.40 12.16
CA ALA A 121 1.82 24.56 10.86
C ALA A 121 2.62 23.31 10.49
N TYR A 122 2.61 22.94 9.22
CA TYR A 122 3.32 21.77 8.73
C TYR A 122 3.77 21.94 7.28
N SER A 123 4.78 21.17 6.89
CA SER A 123 5.19 21.02 5.49
C SER A 123 4.12 20.21 4.74
N PRO A 124 3.48 20.76 3.69
CA PRO A 124 2.54 20.01 2.86
C PRO A 124 3.24 19.08 1.85
N TYR A 125 4.58 19.09 1.82
CA TYR A 125 5.41 18.30 0.92
C TYR A 125 5.83 16.99 1.60
N HIS A 126 5.67 15.87 0.90
CA HIS A 126 6.02 14.55 1.43
C HIS A 126 7.52 14.33 1.65
N LEU A 127 8.37 15.17 1.04
CA LEU A 127 9.84 15.04 1.08
C LEU A 127 10.47 15.57 2.36
N VAL A 128 9.79 16.47 3.08
CA VAL A 128 10.34 17.10 4.28
C VAL A 128 9.34 17.00 5.42
N ASP A 129 9.73 16.32 6.48
CA ASP A 129 9.02 16.37 7.74
C ASP A 129 9.38 17.65 8.51
N TRP A 130 8.41 18.55 8.60
CA TRP A 130 8.47 19.72 9.45
C TRP A 130 7.08 20.05 9.98
N THR A 131 7.00 20.28 11.29
CA THR A 131 5.76 20.63 12.00
C THR A 131 6.09 21.60 13.14
N GLN A 132 5.18 22.54 13.41
CA GLN A 132 5.27 23.46 14.55
C GLN A 132 3.86 23.71 15.09
N THR A 133 3.68 23.61 16.41
CA THR A 133 2.37 23.72 17.05
C THR A 133 2.38 24.76 18.17
N TRP A 134 1.34 25.59 18.20
CA TRP A 134 1.06 26.56 19.26
C TRP A 134 -0.25 26.18 19.93
N THR A 135 -0.21 26.01 21.25
CA THR A 135 -1.38 25.61 22.07
C THR A 135 -1.77 26.76 22.99
N GLU A 136 -3.07 27.09 23.04
CA GLU A 136 -3.58 28.05 24.02
C GLU A 136 -3.29 27.59 25.44
N GLN A 137 -2.64 28.46 26.21
CA GLN A 137 -2.40 28.26 27.64
C GLN A 137 -3.08 29.39 28.41
N ASN A 138 -2.30 30.25 29.07
CA ASN A 138 -2.81 31.44 29.76
C ASN A 138 -3.11 32.58 28.78
N VAL A 139 -2.48 32.56 27.60
CA VAL A 139 -2.67 33.54 26.54
C VAL A 139 -3.43 32.89 25.39
N SER A 140 -4.46 33.57 24.90
CA SER A 140 -5.22 33.12 23.72
C SER A 140 -4.36 33.21 22.45
N LEU A 141 -4.53 32.28 21.51
CA LEU A 141 -3.81 32.28 20.23
C LEU A 141 -4.05 33.57 19.45
N SER A 142 -5.23 34.18 19.62
CA SER A 142 -5.54 35.48 19.00
C SER A 142 -4.58 36.61 19.39
N LYS A 143 -3.94 36.55 20.56
CA LYS A 143 -2.96 37.53 21.03
C LYS A 143 -1.53 37.19 20.60
N GLN A 144 -1.29 35.95 20.14
CA GLN A 144 0.01 35.45 19.71
C GLN A 144 0.18 35.51 18.18
N ILE A 145 -0.80 36.05 17.43
CA ILE A 145 -0.80 36.00 15.96
C ILE A 145 0.46 36.64 15.37
N ASP A 146 0.88 37.80 15.88
CA ASP A 146 2.04 38.50 15.34
C ASP A 146 3.33 37.67 15.53
N GLU A 147 3.51 37.06 16.71
CA GLU A 147 4.62 36.15 17.01
C GLU A 147 4.59 34.88 16.13
N ILE A 148 3.42 34.27 15.97
CA ILE A 148 3.22 33.09 15.13
C ILE A 148 3.58 33.40 13.68
N VAL A 149 3.11 34.54 13.14
CA VAL A 149 3.38 34.93 11.75
C VAL A 149 4.88 35.16 11.54
N HIS A 150 5.55 35.88 12.45
CA HIS A 150 7.00 36.06 12.38
C HIS A 150 7.77 34.75 12.47
N SER A 151 7.36 33.85 13.38
CA SER A 151 7.95 32.52 13.49
C SER A 151 7.80 31.73 12.19
N LEU A 152 6.64 31.81 11.52
CA LEU A 152 6.40 31.10 10.27
C LEU A 152 7.21 31.66 9.09
N ILE A 153 7.35 32.99 9.01
CA ILE A 153 8.22 33.64 8.01
C ILE A 153 9.69 33.24 8.21
N SER A 154 10.15 33.21 9.46
CA SER A 154 11.50 32.73 9.80
C SER A 154 11.69 31.26 9.45
N SER A 155 10.74 30.39 9.83
CA SER A 155 10.76 28.97 9.51
C SER A 155 10.80 28.72 8.00
N ALA A 156 10.03 29.48 7.20
CA ALA A 156 10.03 29.39 5.75
C ALA A 156 11.41 29.63 5.13
N THR A 157 12.17 30.58 5.68
CA THR A 157 13.53 30.91 5.21
C THR A 157 14.48 29.72 5.34
N SER A 158 14.34 28.91 6.41
CA SER A 158 15.14 27.70 6.60
C SER A 158 14.59 26.47 5.89
N LEU A 159 13.27 26.40 5.69
CA LEU A 159 12.59 25.25 5.09
C LEU A 159 12.76 25.20 3.57
N GLY A 160 12.82 26.35 2.90
CA GLY A 160 13.03 26.44 1.45
C GLY A 160 14.26 25.68 0.93
N PRO A 161 15.48 25.96 1.45
CA PRO A 161 16.69 25.24 1.04
C PRO A 161 16.64 23.73 1.33
N ARG A 162 16.06 23.33 2.48
CA ARG A 162 15.89 21.91 2.84
C ARG A 162 14.99 21.18 1.85
N LEU A 163 13.90 21.82 1.43
CA LEU A 163 12.99 21.26 0.43
C LEU A 163 13.65 21.15 -0.95
N ALA A 164 14.43 22.16 -1.36
CA ALA A 164 15.15 22.14 -2.62
C ALA A 164 16.22 21.02 -2.68
N GLU A 165 16.94 20.76 -1.58
CA GLU A 165 17.85 19.61 -1.48
C GLU A 165 17.08 18.28 -1.56
N ALA A 166 16.00 18.14 -0.79
CA ALA A 166 15.21 16.92 -0.78
C ALA A 166 14.61 16.58 -2.17
N HIS A 167 14.22 17.60 -2.95
CA HIS A 167 13.82 17.40 -4.35
C HIS A 167 14.97 16.90 -5.22
N ARG A 168 16.18 17.46 -5.09
CA ARG A 168 17.36 17.01 -5.85
C ARG A 168 17.70 15.56 -5.55
N GLU A 169 17.70 15.16 -4.27
CA GLU A 169 17.93 13.79 -3.86
C GLU A 169 16.86 12.84 -4.40
N ALA A 170 15.58 13.19 -4.28
CA ALA A 170 14.48 12.38 -4.78
C ALA A 170 14.51 12.19 -6.30
N ASP A 171 14.94 13.19 -7.08
CA ASP A 171 15.07 13.08 -8.53
C ASP A 171 16.27 12.20 -8.94
N LEU A 172 17.37 12.24 -8.19
CA LEU A 172 18.51 11.34 -8.41
C LEU A 172 18.11 9.89 -8.10
N GLU A 173 17.41 9.66 -7.00
CA GLU A 173 16.94 8.33 -6.61
C GLU A 173 15.93 7.78 -7.61
N ARG A 174 14.99 8.62 -8.09
CA ARG A 174 14.04 8.23 -9.14
C ARG A 174 14.76 7.74 -10.40
N LYS A 175 15.79 8.45 -10.86
CA LYS A 175 16.58 8.06 -12.04
C LYS A 175 17.30 6.71 -11.84
N ARG A 176 17.87 6.48 -10.64
CA ARG A 176 18.50 5.20 -10.30
C ARG A 176 17.50 4.06 -10.31
N TRP A 177 16.36 4.25 -9.65
CA TRP A 177 15.30 3.24 -9.59
C TRP A 177 14.72 2.90 -10.96
N GLU A 178 14.57 3.90 -11.84
CA GLU A 178 14.13 3.69 -13.23
C GLU A 178 15.15 2.88 -14.04
N GLU A 179 16.45 3.13 -13.85
CA GLU A 179 17.53 2.37 -14.48
C GLU A 179 17.53 0.91 -14.01
N GLU A 180 17.53 0.70 -12.69
CA GLU A 180 17.50 -0.62 -12.07
C GLU A 180 16.27 -1.42 -12.51
N ARG A 181 15.09 -0.79 -12.55
CA ARG A 181 13.87 -1.42 -13.07
C ARG A 181 14.01 -1.83 -14.53
N ARG A 182 14.63 -1.00 -15.36
CA ARG A 182 14.83 -1.32 -16.78
C ARG A 182 15.75 -2.52 -16.94
N ILE A 183 16.86 -2.54 -16.21
CA ILE A 183 17.82 -3.65 -16.22
C ILE A 183 17.11 -4.93 -15.74
N ALA A 184 16.45 -4.89 -14.59
CA ALA A 184 15.74 -6.03 -14.03
C ALA A 184 14.63 -6.55 -14.96
N GLN A 185 13.91 -5.66 -15.65
CA GLN A 185 12.90 -6.07 -16.63
C GLN A 185 13.54 -6.79 -17.82
N LEU A 186 14.66 -6.28 -18.35
CA LEU A 186 15.39 -6.94 -19.44
C LEU A 186 15.92 -8.31 -19.03
N GLU A 187 16.53 -8.41 -17.84
CA GLU A 187 17.01 -9.68 -17.28
C GLU A 187 15.87 -10.67 -17.08
N TYR A 188 14.74 -10.22 -16.53
CA TYR A 188 13.56 -11.05 -16.36
C TYR A 188 13.04 -11.59 -17.70
N GLN A 189 12.92 -10.73 -18.72
CA GLN A 189 12.49 -11.16 -20.06
C GLN A 189 13.47 -12.17 -20.67
N ARG A 190 14.78 -11.93 -20.55
CA ARG A 190 15.82 -12.88 -20.99
C ARG A 190 15.69 -14.22 -20.27
N SER A 191 15.51 -14.20 -18.95
CA SER A 191 15.34 -15.42 -18.13
C SER A 191 14.10 -16.22 -18.54
N LEU A 192 13.01 -15.52 -18.87
CA LEU A 192 11.77 -16.14 -19.31
C LEU A 192 11.95 -16.83 -20.67
N VAL A 193 12.59 -16.15 -21.63
CA VAL A 193 12.90 -16.75 -22.94
C VAL A 193 13.79 -18.00 -22.78
N ILE A 194 14.84 -17.92 -21.97
CA ILE A 194 15.74 -19.07 -21.72
C ILE A 194 14.96 -20.24 -21.10
N LYS A 195 14.11 -19.97 -20.10
CA LYS A 195 13.29 -21.00 -19.45
C LYS A 195 12.30 -21.63 -20.43
N THR A 196 11.50 -20.83 -21.14
CA THR A 196 10.54 -21.33 -22.12
C THR A 196 11.21 -22.18 -23.20
N ARG A 197 12.41 -21.80 -23.64
CA ARG A 197 13.20 -22.62 -24.57
C ARG A 197 13.62 -23.96 -23.97
N LYS A 198 14.09 -23.97 -22.72
CA LYS A 198 14.48 -25.19 -22.02
C LYS A 198 13.28 -26.12 -21.83
N ASP A 199 12.14 -25.57 -21.41
CA ASP A 199 10.91 -26.32 -21.20
C ASP A 199 10.39 -26.89 -22.54
N ALA A 200 10.34 -26.08 -23.60
CA ALA A 200 9.93 -26.55 -24.93
C ALA A 200 10.86 -27.62 -25.50
N LEU A 201 12.18 -27.52 -25.28
CA LEU A 201 13.13 -28.57 -25.68
C LEU A 201 12.89 -29.87 -24.90
N HIS A 202 12.64 -29.77 -23.59
CA HIS A 202 12.33 -30.92 -22.76
C HIS A 202 11.06 -31.62 -23.24
N ASP A 203 10.00 -30.84 -23.53
CA ASP A 203 8.74 -31.36 -24.06
C ASP A 203 8.94 -32.06 -25.40
N LEU A 204 9.71 -31.46 -26.32
CA LEU A 204 10.01 -32.07 -27.62
C LEU A 204 10.76 -33.39 -27.48
N LEU A 205 11.77 -33.45 -26.59
CA LEU A 205 12.50 -34.69 -26.33
C LEU A 205 11.58 -35.78 -25.74
N SER A 206 10.64 -35.41 -24.87
CA SER A 206 9.64 -36.35 -24.33
C SER A 206 8.71 -36.89 -25.42
N ILE A 207 8.30 -36.05 -26.38
CA ILE A 207 7.50 -36.49 -27.54
C ILE A 207 8.30 -37.48 -28.40
N ILE A 208 9.58 -37.17 -28.70
CA ILE A 208 10.46 -38.05 -29.48
C ILE A 208 10.67 -39.39 -28.77
N GLU A 209 10.86 -39.39 -27.45
CA GLU A 209 11.04 -40.60 -26.67
C GLU A 209 9.80 -41.50 -26.75
N LYS A 210 8.60 -40.96 -26.52
CA LYS A 210 7.34 -41.69 -26.65
C LYS A 210 7.16 -42.27 -28.04
N TRP A 211 7.35 -41.47 -29.08
CA TRP A 211 7.30 -41.94 -30.47
C TRP A 211 8.28 -43.09 -30.74
N SER A 212 9.50 -43.01 -30.19
CA SER A 212 10.50 -44.06 -30.37
C SER A 212 10.11 -45.39 -29.70
N VAL A 213 9.38 -45.34 -28.59
CA VAL A 213 8.85 -46.52 -27.90
C VAL A 213 7.72 -47.13 -28.74
N ASP A 214 6.78 -46.31 -29.21
CA ASP A 214 5.67 -46.76 -30.07
C ASP A 214 6.21 -47.43 -31.34
N ARG A 215 7.22 -46.83 -31.97
CA ARG A 215 7.85 -47.39 -33.16
C ARG A 215 8.56 -48.72 -32.89
N LYS A 216 9.27 -48.86 -31.76
CA LYS A 216 9.92 -50.13 -31.39
C LYS A 216 8.91 -51.25 -31.17
N VAL A 217 7.73 -50.93 -30.64
CA VAL A 217 6.64 -51.89 -30.46
C VAL A 217 6.09 -52.35 -31.82
N GLU A 218 5.86 -51.43 -32.74
CA GLU A 218 5.43 -51.78 -34.11
C GLU A 218 6.49 -52.59 -34.85
N ASP A 219 7.76 -52.19 -34.80
CA ASP A 219 8.87 -52.91 -35.41
C ASP A 219 8.97 -54.36 -34.88
N PHE A 220 8.68 -54.58 -33.59
CA PHE A 220 8.63 -55.93 -32.98
C PHE A 220 7.50 -56.79 -33.55
N PHE A 221 6.29 -56.23 -33.67
CA PHE A 221 5.16 -56.96 -34.25
C PHE A 221 5.40 -57.27 -35.72
N ASP A 222 5.97 -56.33 -36.49
CA ASP A 222 6.29 -56.54 -37.90
C ASP A 222 7.39 -57.60 -38.09
N ASP A 223 8.41 -57.65 -37.22
CA ASP A 223 9.44 -58.71 -37.23
C ASP A 223 8.86 -60.10 -36.92
N ILE A 224 7.94 -60.22 -35.94
CA ILE A 224 7.23 -61.47 -35.66
C ILE A 224 6.41 -61.94 -36.87
N ILE A 225 5.68 -61.02 -37.51
CA ILE A 225 4.90 -61.32 -38.70
C ILE A 225 5.82 -61.80 -39.83
N ASN A 226 6.94 -61.11 -40.06
CA ASN A 226 7.87 -61.47 -41.12
C ASN A 226 8.49 -62.86 -40.91
N ARG A 227 8.85 -63.21 -39.67
CA ARG A 227 9.40 -64.54 -39.33
C ARG A 227 8.36 -65.67 -39.38
N SER A 228 7.08 -65.34 -39.40
CA SER A 228 5.98 -66.32 -39.48
C SER A 228 5.75 -66.87 -40.89
N SER A 229 6.54 -66.44 -41.88
CA SER A 229 6.37 -66.82 -43.30
C SER A 229 6.41 -68.32 -43.56
N ASP A 230 7.16 -69.06 -42.73
CA ASP A 230 7.44 -70.48 -42.92
C ASP A 230 6.53 -71.40 -42.07
N LEU A 231 5.58 -70.81 -41.32
CA LEU A 231 4.60 -71.55 -40.51
C LEU A 231 3.42 -72.06 -41.37
N SER A 232 2.72 -73.08 -40.88
CA SER A 232 1.46 -73.55 -41.49
C SER A 232 0.39 -72.44 -41.45
N GLU A 233 -0.57 -72.48 -42.38
CA GLU A 233 -1.61 -71.43 -42.47
C GLU A 233 -2.40 -71.27 -41.16
N GLU A 234 -2.73 -72.36 -40.47
CA GLU A 234 -3.48 -72.31 -39.21
C GLU A 234 -2.68 -71.63 -38.09
N ALA A 235 -1.41 -72.00 -37.93
CA ALA A 235 -0.53 -71.43 -36.91
C ALA A 235 -0.20 -69.96 -37.20
N ARG A 236 -0.06 -69.59 -38.47
CA ARG A 236 0.15 -68.21 -38.89
C ARG A 236 -1.08 -67.34 -38.63
N SER A 237 -2.28 -67.86 -38.87
CA SER A 237 -3.54 -67.16 -38.61
C SER A 237 -3.75 -66.88 -37.12
N GLU A 238 -3.46 -67.86 -36.26
CA GLU A 238 -3.52 -67.67 -34.80
C GLU A 238 -2.53 -66.61 -34.31
N LEU A 239 -1.30 -66.63 -34.82
CA LEU A 239 -0.28 -65.63 -34.49
C LEU A 239 -0.68 -64.22 -34.92
N LEU A 240 -1.23 -64.05 -36.13
CA LEU A 240 -1.70 -62.75 -36.61
C LEU A 240 -2.84 -62.19 -35.75
N ASN A 241 -3.77 -63.04 -35.31
CA ASN A 241 -4.82 -62.63 -34.39
C ASN A 241 -4.25 -62.17 -33.04
N LYS A 242 -3.22 -62.86 -32.52
CA LYS A 242 -2.53 -62.46 -31.28
C LYS A 242 -1.79 -61.14 -31.42
N VAL A 243 -1.15 -60.89 -32.57
CA VAL A 243 -0.52 -59.58 -32.87
C VAL A 243 -1.56 -58.47 -32.91
N GLN A 244 -2.73 -58.71 -33.52
CA GLN A 244 -3.80 -57.72 -33.57
C GLN A 244 -4.40 -57.42 -32.19
N GLU A 245 -4.59 -58.43 -31.35
CA GLU A 245 -4.97 -58.25 -29.94
C GLU A 245 -3.93 -57.41 -29.19
N GLY A 246 -2.64 -57.67 -29.41
CA GLY A 246 -1.53 -56.91 -28.84
C GLY A 246 -1.52 -55.43 -29.26
N ARG A 247 -1.71 -55.15 -30.55
CA ARG A 247 -1.85 -53.78 -31.09
C ARG A 247 -3.03 -53.04 -30.46
N ASN A 248 -4.18 -53.71 -30.35
CA ASN A 248 -5.38 -53.14 -29.75
C ASN A 248 -5.21 -52.86 -28.23
N LEU A 249 -4.43 -53.69 -27.52
CA LEU A 249 -4.16 -53.53 -26.10
C LEU A 249 -3.26 -52.32 -25.80
N ILE A 250 -2.27 -52.07 -26.65
CA ILE A 250 -1.29 -51.00 -26.43
C ILE A 250 -1.89 -49.62 -26.72
N GLY A 251 -2.84 -49.52 -27.68
CA GLY A 251 -3.61 -48.30 -27.93
C GLY A 251 -2.72 -47.07 -28.10
N SER A 252 -2.06 -46.94 -29.27
CA SER A 252 -1.15 -45.82 -29.50
C SER A 252 -1.87 -44.48 -29.41
N VAL A 253 -1.35 -43.59 -28.56
CA VAL A 253 -1.67 -42.17 -28.59
C VAL A 253 -0.82 -41.56 -29.70
N ASP A 254 -1.45 -40.86 -30.64
CA ASP A 254 -0.75 -40.37 -31.84
C ASP A 254 0.34 -39.36 -31.46
N SER A 255 1.59 -39.80 -31.53
CA SER A 255 2.76 -38.94 -31.34
C SER A 255 2.82 -37.81 -32.38
N VAL A 256 2.14 -37.97 -33.53
CA VAL A 256 1.96 -36.91 -34.53
C VAL A 256 1.06 -35.82 -33.98
N ASP A 257 -0.07 -36.15 -33.34
CA ASP A 257 -0.95 -35.17 -32.70
C ASP A 257 -0.24 -34.42 -31.56
N ALA A 258 0.58 -35.13 -30.78
CA ALA A 258 1.39 -34.53 -29.72
C ALA A 258 2.44 -33.54 -30.28
N LEU A 259 3.08 -33.87 -31.41
CA LEU A 259 4.01 -32.97 -32.08
C LEU A 259 3.30 -31.77 -32.71
N MET A 260 2.11 -31.97 -33.29
CA MET A 260 1.29 -30.89 -33.84
C MET A 260 0.77 -29.93 -32.76
N ALA A 261 0.57 -30.41 -31.53
CA ALA A 261 0.20 -29.60 -30.37
C ALA A 261 1.40 -28.93 -29.67
N TRP A 262 2.64 -29.32 -29.99
CA TRP A 262 3.83 -28.75 -29.39
C TRP A 262 4.07 -27.30 -29.84
N VAL A 263 4.38 -26.42 -28.87
CA VAL A 263 4.56 -24.99 -29.12
C VAL A 263 6.04 -24.67 -29.25
N SER A 264 6.44 -24.15 -30.41
CA SER A 264 7.80 -23.68 -30.65
C SER A 264 8.13 -22.48 -29.76
N PRO A 265 9.31 -22.45 -29.10
CA PRO A 265 9.66 -21.37 -28.21
C PRO A 265 10.08 -20.10 -28.99
N PRO A 266 10.00 -18.91 -28.37
CA PRO A 266 10.42 -17.67 -28.99
C PRO A 266 11.91 -17.67 -29.40
N PRO A 267 12.30 -16.86 -30.41
CA PRO A 267 13.69 -16.71 -30.81
C PRO A 267 14.52 -16.14 -29.65
N LEU A 268 15.81 -16.48 -29.62
CA LEU A 268 16.74 -15.84 -28.70
C LEU A 268 16.77 -14.34 -29.04
N LEU A 269 16.70 -13.51 -28.00
CA LEU A 269 16.96 -12.08 -28.15
C LEU A 269 18.42 -11.95 -28.59
N SER A 270 18.65 -11.40 -29.79
CA SER A 270 20.00 -11.10 -30.29
C SER A 270 20.70 -10.14 -29.33
N GLU A 271 22.00 -10.40 -29.09
CA GLU A 271 22.85 -9.55 -28.23
C GLU A 271 22.95 -8.11 -28.73
#